data_AF-F9Q3G3-F1
#
_entry.id   AF-F9Q3G3-F1
#
_cell.length_a   1.000
_cell.length_b   1.000
_cell.length_c   1.000
_cell.angle_alpha   90.00
_cell.angle_beta   90.00
_cell.angle_gamma   90.00
#
_symmetry.space_group_name_H-M   'P 1'
#
loop_
_entity.id
_entity.type
_entity.pdbx_description
1 polymer ?
#
loop_
_entity_poly.entity_id
_entity_poly.type
_entity_poly.pdbx_seq_one_letter_code
_entity_poly.pdbx_strand_id
1 'polypeptide(L)'
;MKLNEVKEFVKELRGLSQEELAKRENELKKELFELRFQAATGQLEQTARLKEVKNKSLVSKQFNLKRNNRLGKEKFQWNAIIVKFLLDVLYLTKWTRQSQL
;
A
#
# COMPACT_ATOMS: atom_id res chain seq x y z
N MET A 1 -18.58 5.20 -11.45
CA MET A 1 -18.11 3.86 -11.84
C MET A 1 -19.14 2.85 -11.42
N LYS A 2 -19.48 1.95 -12.33
CA LYS A 2 -20.32 0.80 -12.01
C LYS A 2 -19.50 -0.16 -11.15
N LEU A 3 -20.17 -0.91 -10.27
CA LEU A 3 -19.51 -1.81 -9.32
C LEU A 3 -18.62 -2.85 -10.01
N ASN A 4 -18.99 -3.25 -11.23
CA ASN A 4 -18.27 -4.21 -12.06
C ASN A 4 -16.93 -3.65 -12.57
N GLU A 5 -16.89 -2.38 -13.00
CA GLU A 5 -15.67 -1.72 -13.47
C GLU A 5 -14.62 -1.63 -12.35
N VAL A 6 -15.06 -1.39 -11.11
CA VAL A 6 -14.17 -1.34 -9.94
C VAL A 6 -13.58 -2.72 -9.65
N LYS A 7 -14.37 -3.79 -9.77
CA LYS A 7 -13.89 -5.16 -9.54
C LYS A 7 -12.83 -5.57 -10.55
N GLU A 8 -13.04 -5.28 -11.84
CA GLU A 8 -12.04 -5.57 -12.88
C GLU A 8 -10.78 -4.71 -12.72
N PHE A 9 -10.93 -3.41 -12.44
CA PHE A 9 -9.79 -2.54 -12.18
C PHE A 9 -8.94 -3.02 -10.97
N VAL A 10 -9.58 -3.49 -9.90
CA VAL A 10 -8.85 -4.06 -8.75
C VAL A 10 -8.12 -5.37 -9.12
N LYS A 11 -8.64 -6.17 -10.06
CA LYS A 11 -7.91 -7.35 -10.57
C LYS A 11 -6.67 -6.92 -11.34
N GLU A 12 -6.77 -5.92 -12.22
CA GLU A 12 -5.62 -5.36 -12.94
C GLU A 12 -4.53 -4.89 -11.99
N LEU A 13 -4.90 -4.14 -10.94
CA LEU A 13 -3.95 -3.64 -9.94
C LEU A 13 -3.23 -4.76 -9.17
N ARG A 14 -3.83 -5.96 -9.04
CA ARG A 14 -3.19 -7.11 -8.40
C ARG A 14 -2.09 -7.73 -9.24
N GLY A 15 -2.18 -7.65 -10.57
CA GLY A 15 -1.18 -8.18 -11.48
C GLY A 15 0.06 -7.30 -11.63
N LEU A 16 -0.03 -6.02 -11.23
CA LEU A 16 1.08 -5.07 -11.34
C LEU A 16 2.07 -5.20 -10.18
N SER A 17 3.36 -5.04 -10.50
CA SER A 17 4.45 -4.89 -9.53
C SER A 17 4.35 -3.55 -8.77
N GLN A 18 5.12 -3.42 -7.68
CA GLN A 18 5.08 -2.22 -6.84
C GLN A 18 5.56 -0.96 -7.56
N GLU A 19 6.55 -1.10 -8.45
CA GLU A 19 7.07 0.01 -9.27
C GLU A 19 6.08 0.44 -10.34
N GLU A 20 5.45 -0.52 -11.03
CA GLU A 20 4.42 -0.24 -12.03
C GLU A 20 3.18 0.39 -11.42
N LEU A 21 2.79 -0.03 -10.20
CA LEU A 21 1.72 0.61 -9.46
C LEU A 21 2.03 2.06 -9.09
N ALA A 22 3.27 2.34 -8.69
CA ALA A 22 3.71 3.70 -8.39
C ALA A 22 3.70 4.57 -9.67
N LYS A 23 4.13 4.03 -10.81
CA LYS A 23 4.05 4.69 -12.12
C LYS A 23 2.60 5.00 -12.51
N ARG A 24 1.71 4.00 -12.44
CA ARG A 24 0.27 4.14 -12.70
C ARG A 24 -0.39 5.17 -11.79
N GLU A 25 -0.01 5.22 -10.51
CA GLU A 25 -0.52 6.19 -9.56
C GLU A 25 -0.07 7.62 -9.91
N ASN A 26 1.16 7.79 -10.37
CA ASN A 26 1.68 9.08 -10.82
C ASN A 26 1.01 9.57 -12.11
N GLU A 27 0.75 8.68 -13.06
CA GLU A 27 0.00 8.98 -14.29
C GLU A 27 -1.42 9.47 -13.95
N LEU A 28 -2.16 8.73 -13.10
CA LEU A 28 -3.50 9.12 -12.67
C LEU A 28 -3.52 10.46 -11.92
N LYS A 29 -2.47 10.78 -11.17
CA LYS A 29 -2.34 12.07 -10.49
C LYS A 29 -2.09 13.22 -11.47
N LYS A 30 -1.29 13.00 -12.51
CA LYS A 30 -1.05 13.99 -13.57
C LYS A 30 -2.34 14.28 -14.34
N GLU A 31 -3.05 13.24 -14.79
CA GLU A 31 -4.34 13.38 -15.46
C GLU A 31 -5.35 14.11 -14.54
N LEU A 32 -5.38 13.77 -13.25
CA LEU A 32 -6.26 14.45 -12.29
C LEU A 32 -5.88 15.93 -12.08
N PHE A 33 -4.59 16.27 -12.12
CA PHE A 33 -4.12 17.65 -12.00
C PHE A 33 -4.52 18.46 -13.23
N GLU A 34 -4.29 17.94 -14.43
CA GLU A 34 -4.69 18.57 -15.69
C GLU A 34 -6.20 18.79 -15.76
N LEU A 35 -7.00 17.78 -15.40
CA LEU A 35 -8.47 17.92 -15.35
C LEU A 35 -8.93 18.93 -14.30
N ARG A 36 -8.25 19.03 -13.15
CA ARG A 36 -8.56 20.06 -12.14
C ARG A 36 -8.17 21.45 -12.62
N PHE A 37 -7.09 21.56 -13.37
CA PHE A 37 -6.65 22.81 -13.97
C PHE A 37 -7.63 23.29 -15.04
N GLN A 38 -8.09 22.39 -15.91
CA GLN A 38 -9.17 22.66 -16.87
C GLN A 38 -10.49 23.02 -16.18
N ALA A 39 -10.80 22.37 -15.05
CA ALA A 39 -11.98 22.72 -14.24
C ALA A 39 -11.90 24.14 -13.68
N ALA A 40 -10.72 24.53 -13.16
CA ALA A 40 -10.50 25.85 -12.59
C ALA A 40 -10.52 26.98 -13.64
N THR A 41 -10.11 26.68 -14.87
CA THR A 41 -10.15 27.62 -16.01
C THR A 41 -11.53 27.67 -16.69
N GLY A 42 -12.48 26.85 -16.26
CA GLY A 42 -13.84 26.81 -16.82
C GLY A 42 -13.95 26.15 -18.19
N GLN A 43 -12.87 25.52 -18.69
CA GLN A 43 -12.79 24.88 -20.01
C GLN A 43 -12.99 23.35 -19.94
N LEU A 44 -13.51 22.83 -18.82
CA LEU A 44 -13.64 21.39 -18.64
C LEU A 44 -14.84 20.82 -19.41
N GLU A 45 -14.58 20.29 -20.60
CA GLU A 45 -15.59 19.62 -21.42
C GLU A 45 -16.04 18.28 -20.83
N GLN A 46 -15.16 17.57 -20.10
CA GLN A 46 -15.41 16.20 -19.61
C GLN A 46 -15.48 16.10 -18.08
N THR A 47 -16.52 16.68 -17.48
CA THR A 47 -16.79 16.60 -16.03
C THR A 47 -16.93 15.16 -15.50
N ALA A 48 -17.48 14.25 -16.31
CA ALA A 48 -17.60 12.83 -15.96
C ALA A 48 -16.23 12.14 -15.78
N ARG A 49 -15.23 12.55 -16.59
CA ARG A 49 -13.89 11.99 -16.56
C ARG A 49 -13.17 12.34 -15.27
N LEU A 50 -13.35 13.57 -14.77
CA LEU A 50 -12.78 14.02 -13.50
C LEU A 50 -13.23 13.13 -12.32
N LYS A 51 -14.51 12.75 -12.28
CA LYS A 51 -15.05 11.83 -11.27
C LYS A 51 -14.47 10.41 -11.42
N GLU A 52 -14.28 9.95 -12.65
CA GLU A 52 -13.72 8.64 -12.94
C GLU A 52 -12.24 8.54 -12.50
N VAL A 53 -11.41 9.49 -12.91
CA VAL A 53 -9.97 9.54 -12.58
C VAL A 53 -9.77 9.68 -11.07
N LYS A 54 -10.58 10.50 -10.39
CA LYS A 54 -10.58 10.61 -8.93
C LYS A 54 -10.86 9.25 -8.27
N ASN A 55 -11.88 8.52 -8.72
CA ASN A 55 -12.22 7.21 -8.16
C ASN A 55 -11.11 6.18 -8.40
N LYS A 56 -10.53 6.14 -9.62
CA LYS A 56 -9.38 5.26 -9.93
C LYS A 56 -8.20 5.56 -9.02
N SER A 57 -7.84 6.83 -8.85
CA SER A 57 -6.75 7.25 -7.95
C SER A 57 -6.98 6.81 -6.50
N LEU A 58 -8.20 6.97 -5.97
CA LEU A 58 -8.55 6.53 -4.62
C LEU A 58 -8.48 5.01 -4.44
N VAL A 59 -8.98 4.25 -5.42
CA VAL A 59 -8.92 2.78 -5.40
C VAL A 59 -7.47 2.29 -5.42
N SER A 60 -6.63 2.85 -6.30
CA SER A 60 -5.19 2.53 -6.36
C SER A 60 -4.47 2.83 -5.04
N LYS A 61 -4.72 4.02 -4.46
CA LYS A 61 -4.14 4.40 -3.16
C LYS A 61 -4.58 3.46 -2.03
N GLN A 62 -5.87 3.15 -1.96
CA GLN A 62 -6.42 2.24 -0.94
C GLN A 62 -5.87 0.83 -1.08
N PHE A 63 -5.66 0.36 -2.31
CA PHE A 63 -5.07 -0.93 -2.59
C PHE A 63 -3.60 -1.00 -2.19
N ASN A 64 -2.80 0.03 -2.52
CA ASN A 64 -1.39 0.14 -2.08
C ASN A 64 -1.26 0.17 -0.55
N LEU A 65 -2.12 0.94 0.13
CA LEU A 65 -2.16 0.96 1.60
C LEU A 65 -2.47 -0.41 2.20
N LYS A 66 -3.47 -1.11 1.65
CA LYS A 66 -3.81 -2.49 2.08
C LYS A 66 -2.69 -3.49 1.82
N ARG A 67 -1.87 -3.29 0.77
CA ARG A 67 -0.72 -4.16 0.48
C ARG A 67 0.42 -3.90 1.47
N ASN A 68 0.81 -2.64 1.68
CA ASN A 68 1.88 -2.27 2.60
C ASN A 68 1.58 -2.64 4.07
N ASN A 69 0.33 -2.50 4.51
CA ASN A 69 -0.07 -2.88 5.86
C ASN A 69 0.02 -4.39 6.13
N ARG A 70 0.06 -5.26 5.10
CA ARG A 70 0.32 -6.70 5.29
C ARG A 70 1.80 -6.97 5.54
N LEU A 71 2.68 -6.30 4.79
CA LEU A 71 4.13 -6.43 4.94
C LEU A 71 4.62 -5.97 6.32
N GLY A 72 3.96 -4.95 6.90
CA GLY A 72 4.24 -4.51 8.27
C GLY A 72 3.96 -5.57 9.35
N LYS A 73 3.01 -6.48 9.12
CA LYS A 73 2.71 -7.57 10.06
C LYS A 73 3.74 -8.70 9.99
N GLU A 74 4.26 -9.03 8.81
CA GLU A 74 5.26 -10.10 8.65
C GLU A 74 6.60 -9.73 9.28
N LYS A 75 7.10 -8.51 9.08
CA LYS A 75 8.37 -8.05 9.70
C LYS A 75 8.28 -8.02 11.23
N PHE A 76 7.09 -7.74 11.77
CA PHE A 76 6.86 -7.73 13.21
C PHE A 76 6.92 -9.14 13.82
N GLN A 77 6.43 -10.17 13.11
CA GLN A 77 6.50 -11.56 13.57
C GLN A 77 7.95 -12.06 13.63
N TRP A 78 8.76 -11.80 12.60
CA TRP A 78 10.18 -12.18 12.59
C TRP A 78 10.97 -11.51 13.72
N ASN A 79 10.76 -10.21 13.94
CA ASN A 79 11.41 -9.50 15.04
C ASN A 79 10.98 -10.06 16.41
N ALA A 80 9.71 -10.41 16.58
CA ALA A 80 9.23 -11.02 17.82
C ALA A 80 9.83 -12.42 18.07
N ILE A 81 9.99 -13.24 17.02
CA ILE A 81 10.63 -14.56 17.10
C ILE A 81 12.12 -14.40 17.46
N ILE A 82 12.84 -13.49 16.80
CA ILE A 82 14.26 -13.23 17.05
C ILE A 82 14.46 -12.73 18.49
N VAL A 83 13.65 -11.79 18.95
CA VAL A 83 13.72 -11.26 20.32
C VAL A 83 13.41 -12.35 21.34
N LYS A 84 12.42 -13.21 21.10
CA LYS A 84 12.11 -14.36 21.96
C LYS A 84 13.29 -15.33 22.04
N PHE A 85 13.89 -15.66 20.89
CA PHE A 85 15.06 -16.54 20.82
C PHE A 85 16.27 -15.95 21.55
N LEU A 86 16.54 -14.65 21.39
CA LEU A 86 17.62 -13.97 22.09
C LEU A 86 17.40 -13.93 23.61
N LEU A 87 16.17 -13.69 24.06
CA LEU A 87 15.81 -13.74 25.48
C LEU A 87 15.98 -15.14 26.06
N ASP A 88 15.58 -16.19 25.35
CA ASP A 88 15.76 -17.58 25.78
C ASP A 88 17.26 -17.92 25.92
N VAL A 89 18.09 -17.53 24.94
CA VAL A 89 19.55 -17.72 24.99
C VAL A 89 20.17 -16.93 26.15
N LEU A 90 19.71 -15.70 26.40
CA LEU A 90 20.19 -14.88 27.52
C LEU A 90 19.81 -15.49 28.88
N TYR A 91 18.61 -16.07 28.98
CA TYR A 91 18.15 -16.76 30.20
C TYR A 91 18.97 -18.01 30.48
N LEU A 92 19.23 -18.83 29.45
CA LEU A 92 20.02 -20.06 29.57
C LEU A 92 21.48 -19.79 29.97
N THR A 93 22.08 -18.70 29.46
CA THR A 93 23.45 -18.30 29.79
C THR A 93 23.55 -17.69 31.20
N LYS A 94 22.53 -16.96 31.67
CA LYS A 94 22.48 -16.50 33.08
C LYS A 94 22.28 -17.67 34.06
N TRP A 95 21.45 -18.64 33.71
CA TRP A 95 21.14 -19.79 34.56
C TRP A 95 22.35 -20.72 34.76
N THR A 96 23.10 -21.01 33.70
CA THR A 96 24.32 -21.83 33.76
C THR A 96 25.43 -21.18 34.61
N ARG A 97 25.49 -19.85 34.66
CA ARG A 97 26.47 -19.11 35.47
C ARG A 97 26.15 -19.09 36.97
N GLN A 98 24.87 -19.11 37.35
CA GLN A 98 24.46 -19.23 38.76
C GLN A 98 24.57 -20.66 39.29
N SER A 99 24.42 -21.68 38.44
CA SER A 99 24.51 -23.08 38.87
C SER A 99 25.94 -23.58 39.12
N GLN A 100 26.96 -22.77 38.88
CA GLN A 100 28.39 -23.07 39.08
C GLN A 100 29.00 -22.34 40.29
N LEU A 101 28.18 -21.66 41.10
CA LEU A 101 28.50 -21.09 42.41
C LEU A 101 27.74 -21.86 43.49
#